data_AF-A0A0E0IZ43-F1
#
_entry.id   AF-A0A0E0IZ43-F1
#
_cell.length_a   1.000
_cell.length_b   1.000
_cell.length_c   1.000
_cell.angle_alpha   90.00
_cell.angle_beta   90.00
_cell.angle_gamma   90.00
#
_symmetry.space_group_name_H-M   'P 1'
#
loop_
_entity.id
_entity.type
_entity.pdbx_description
1 polymer ?
#
loop_
_entity_poly.entity_id
_entity_poly.type
_entity_poly.pdbx_seq_one_letter_code
_entity_poly.pdbx_strand_id
1 'polypeptide(L)'
;MAAAAARWAPVVGLLGLLLLPFAPAPAGAATPARSPPSSASSAVFLLSGDVYPTGHYYVTMNIGDPAKPYFLDVDTGSDLTWLQCDAPCQSCNKVPHPLYRPTKNKLVPCANSICTALHSGSSPNKKCTTQQQCDYQIKYTDKASSLAVDMTNKWGKMVQHQQQQTACLGLGGDRNYYSPGSATLYFDRRSLSTKPMEVVFDSGSTYTYFSAQPYQATISAIKGSLSKSLKQVSDPSLPLCWKGQKAFKSVSDVKKDFKSLQFIFGKNAVMEIPPENYLIVTKNGNVCLGILDGSAAKLSFSIIGDITMQDQMVIYDNEKAQLGWIRGSCSRSPKSIMSSFP
;
A
#
# COMPACT_ATOMS: atom_id res chain seq x y z
N MET A 1 20.95 5.49 -11.52
CA MET A 1 19.47 5.47 -11.58
C MET A 1 18.98 6.75 -10.94
N ALA A 2 18.06 7.49 -11.56
CA ALA A 2 17.51 8.70 -10.97
C ALA A 2 16.35 8.32 -10.04
N ALA A 3 16.38 8.76 -8.78
CA ALA A 3 15.25 8.65 -7.88
C ALA A 3 14.17 9.65 -8.27
N ALA A 4 12.90 9.25 -8.21
CA ALA A 4 11.76 10.15 -8.38
C ALA A 4 11.05 10.36 -7.04
N ALA A 5 10.55 11.56 -6.81
CA ALA A 5 9.73 11.87 -5.64
C ALA A 5 8.62 12.86 -6.01
N ALA A 6 7.45 12.69 -5.40
CA ALA A 6 6.31 13.58 -5.53
C ALA A 6 5.79 13.95 -4.14
N ARG A 7 5.39 15.21 -3.96
CA ARG A 7 4.74 15.68 -2.73
C ARG A 7 3.28 15.21 -2.72
N TRP A 8 2.72 15.00 -1.54
CA TRP A 8 1.27 14.79 -1.44
C TRP A 8 0.50 15.97 -1.98
N ALA A 9 -0.61 15.69 -2.64
CA ALA A 9 -1.57 16.74 -2.97
C ALA A 9 -2.15 17.34 -1.66
N PRO A 10 -2.10 18.65 -1.39
CA PRO A 10 -3.00 19.25 -0.41
C PRO A 10 -4.46 19.07 -0.88
N VAL A 11 -5.40 18.82 0.03
CA VAL A 11 -6.82 19.05 -0.32
C VAL A 11 -6.94 20.55 -0.59
N VAL A 12 -7.39 20.91 -1.78
CA VAL A 12 -7.79 22.29 -2.07
C VAL A 12 -9.05 22.59 -1.26
N GLY A 13 -8.86 22.91 0.02
CA GLY A 13 -9.78 23.76 0.76
C GLY A 13 -9.28 25.19 0.56
N LEU A 14 -10.08 26.04 -0.09
CA LEU A 14 -9.85 27.49 -0.09
C LEU A 14 -9.71 27.94 1.37
N LEU A 15 -8.48 28.27 1.80
CA LEU A 15 -8.29 29.16 2.93
C LEU A 15 -8.16 30.57 2.35
N GLY A 16 -9.11 31.42 2.72
CA GLY A 16 -9.10 32.84 2.38
C GLY A 16 -7.79 33.50 2.83
N LEU A 17 -7.21 34.30 1.95
CA LEU A 17 -6.16 35.24 2.31
C LEU A 17 -6.74 36.25 3.31
N LEU A 18 -6.34 36.15 4.58
CA LEU A 18 -6.22 37.33 5.42
C LEU A 18 -4.76 37.78 5.35
N LEU A 19 -4.52 38.87 4.62
CA LEU A 19 -3.28 39.62 4.67
C LEU A 19 -3.27 40.41 5.98
N LEU A 20 -2.33 40.10 6.89
CA LEU A 20 -1.90 41.02 7.94
C LEU A 20 -0.51 41.56 7.58
N PRO A 21 -0.23 42.86 7.79
CA PRO A 21 1.04 43.46 7.44
C PRO A 21 2.15 43.01 8.40
N PHE A 22 3.25 42.54 7.83
CA PHE A 22 4.51 42.31 8.53
C PHE A 22 5.13 43.65 8.94
N ALA A 23 5.42 43.81 10.24
CA ALA A 23 6.41 44.76 10.73
C ALA A 23 7.77 44.05 10.88
N PRO A 24 8.91 44.69 10.55
CA PRO A 24 10.22 44.07 10.69
C PRO A 24 10.71 44.17 12.14
N ALA A 25 11.17 43.05 12.71
CA ALA A 25 11.93 43.03 13.97
C ALA A 25 13.45 43.08 13.66
N PRO A 26 14.27 43.71 14.52
CA PRO A 26 15.66 44.01 14.24
C PRO A 26 16.58 42.79 14.43
N ALA A 27 17.70 42.82 13.72
CA ALA A 27 18.75 41.82 13.74
C ALA A 27 19.58 41.88 15.03
N GLY A 28 19.91 40.70 15.58
CA GLY A 28 21.06 40.52 16.47
C GLY A 28 20.82 39.69 17.72
N ALA A 29 21.06 38.37 17.64
CA ALA A 29 21.69 37.56 18.70
C ALA A 29 21.94 36.15 18.18
N ALA A 30 23.22 35.73 18.13
CA ALA A 30 23.61 34.37 17.79
C ALA A 30 23.13 33.40 18.88
N THR A 31 22.38 32.36 18.48
CA THR A 31 22.03 31.23 19.36
C THR A 31 23.05 30.10 19.17
N PRO A 32 23.48 29.42 20.25
CA PRO A 32 24.52 28.40 20.17
C PRO A 32 23.98 27.17 19.43
N ALA A 33 24.85 26.57 18.60
CA ALA A 33 24.56 25.38 17.82
C ALA A 33 24.03 24.25 18.72
N ARG A 34 22.74 23.93 18.56
CA ARG A 34 22.11 22.79 19.18
C ARG A 34 22.74 21.54 18.57
N SER A 35 23.44 20.77 19.38
CA SER A 35 23.93 19.44 19.04
C SER A 35 22.81 18.59 18.42
N PRO A 36 23.11 17.76 17.39
CA PRO A 36 22.09 16.98 16.70
C PRO A 36 21.41 16.02 17.68
N PRO A 37 20.07 15.88 17.63
CA PRO A 37 19.38 14.95 18.51
C PRO A 37 19.86 13.52 18.24
N SER A 38 20.15 12.84 19.34
CA SER A 38 20.64 11.48 19.48
C SER A 38 19.68 10.43 18.92
N SER A 39 20.25 9.46 18.20
CA SER A 39 19.71 8.13 17.86
C SER A 39 18.34 8.11 17.17
N ALA A 40 18.34 8.24 15.83
CA ALA A 40 17.21 7.79 15.02
C ALA A 40 16.94 6.30 15.32
N SER A 41 15.75 6.00 15.85
CA SER A 41 15.31 4.62 16.05
C SER A 41 14.81 4.08 14.72
N SER A 42 15.47 3.05 14.20
CA SER A 42 15.06 2.37 12.95
C SER A 42 14.59 0.94 13.26
N ALA A 43 13.45 0.55 12.70
CA ALA A 43 13.03 -0.84 12.64
C ALA A 43 13.15 -1.35 11.19
N VAL A 44 13.60 -2.59 11.03
CA VAL A 44 13.73 -3.24 9.73
C VAL A 44 13.01 -4.58 9.81
N PHE A 45 12.03 -4.76 8.95
CA PHE A 45 11.24 -5.99 8.88
C PHE A 45 11.60 -6.74 7.60
N LEU A 46 11.80 -8.05 7.72
CA LEU A 46 11.94 -8.92 6.56
C LEU A 46 10.54 -9.23 6.04
N LEU A 47 10.24 -8.79 4.81
CA LEU A 47 9.03 -9.18 4.13
C LEU A 47 9.15 -10.62 3.62
N SER A 48 8.08 -11.38 3.80
CA SER A 48 7.90 -12.73 3.26
C SER A 48 6.64 -12.74 2.39
N GLY A 49 6.55 -13.68 1.45
CA GLY A 49 5.42 -13.79 0.53
C GLY A 49 5.79 -13.46 -0.90
N ASP A 50 4.76 -13.34 -1.74
CA ASP A 50 4.86 -13.12 -3.18
C ASP A 50 3.49 -12.72 -3.74
N VAL A 51 3.49 -12.09 -4.93
CA VAL A 51 2.25 -11.71 -5.65
C VAL A 51 1.53 -12.93 -6.23
N TYR A 52 2.26 -13.98 -6.59
CA TYR A 52 1.71 -15.22 -7.13
C TYR A 52 2.66 -16.39 -6.88
N PRO A 53 2.19 -17.52 -6.32
CA PRO A 53 0.78 -17.88 -6.09
C PRO A 53 0.19 -17.44 -4.74
N THR A 54 0.97 -16.86 -3.84
CA THR A 54 0.56 -16.54 -2.45
C THR A 54 -0.39 -15.35 -2.38
N GLY A 55 -0.09 -14.31 -3.16
CA GLY A 55 -0.98 -13.16 -3.34
C GLY A 55 -0.89 -12.09 -2.26
N HIS A 56 0.19 -12.00 -1.49
CA HIS A 56 0.40 -10.95 -0.48
C HIS A 56 1.85 -10.97 0.04
N TYR A 57 2.28 -9.86 0.64
CA TYR A 57 3.47 -9.80 1.47
C TYR A 57 3.13 -9.52 2.93
N TYR A 58 3.89 -10.13 3.82
CA TYR A 58 3.69 -10.02 5.26
C TYR A 58 4.98 -9.93 6.04
N VAL A 59 4.87 -9.47 7.28
CA VAL A 59 5.92 -9.46 8.29
C VAL A 59 5.50 -10.31 9.48
N THR A 60 6.46 -10.84 10.21
CA THR A 60 6.17 -11.55 11.47
C THR A 60 6.57 -10.70 12.65
N MET A 61 5.63 -10.46 13.57
CA MET A 61 5.83 -9.66 14.77
C MET A 61 5.38 -10.44 16.01
N ASN A 62 6.14 -10.39 17.11
CA ASN A 62 5.63 -10.92 18.37
C ASN A 62 4.74 -9.88 19.06
N ILE A 63 3.55 -10.28 19.49
CA ILE A 63 2.55 -9.39 20.11
C ILE A 63 2.03 -10.03 21.39
N GLY A 64 1.83 -9.20 22.43
CA GLY A 64 1.24 -9.62 23.71
C GLY A 64 2.26 -9.88 24.82
N ASP A 65 1.76 -10.29 25.98
CA ASP A 65 2.53 -10.63 27.18
C ASP A 65 1.91 -11.90 27.83
N PRO A 66 2.51 -13.09 27.68
CA PRO A 66 3.77 -13.37 27.00
C PRO A 66 3.68 -13.18 25.48
N ALA A 67 4.79 -12.77 24.87
CA ALA A 67 4.86 -12.42 23.45
C ALA A 67 4.67 -13.66 22.55
N LYS A 68 3.80 -13.56 21.54
CA LYS A 68 3.51 -14.64 20.57
C LYS A 68 3.66 -14.14 19.13
N PRO A 69 4.16 -14.96 18.20
CA PRO A 69 4.32 -14.56 16.80
C PRO A 69 2.98 -14.47 16.09
N TYR A 70 2.81 -13.40 15.31
CA TYR A 70 1.71 -13.20 14.38
C TYR A 70 2.28 -12.77 13.02
N PHE A 71 1.67 -13.23 11.94
CA PHE A 71 1.92 -12.72 10.60
C PHE A 71 0.94 -11.59 10.28
N LEU A 72 1.47 -10.45 9.84
CA LEU A 72 0.70 -9.26 9.51
C LEU A 72 0.96 -8.88 8.06
N ASP A 73 -0.11 -8.73 7.29
CA ASP A 73 -0.10 -8.15 5.96
C ASP A 73 0.33 -6.69 6.06
N VAL A 74 1.26 -6.26 5.19
CA VAL A 74 1.73 -4.88 5.17
C VAL A 74 0.74 -4.05 4.36
N ASP A 75 0.07 -3.09 4.98
CA ASP A 75 -1.01 -2.33 4.35
C ASP A 75 -0.76 -0.82 4.45
N THR A 76 -0.29 -0.22 3.37
CA THR A 76 -0.14 1.24 3.27
C THR A 76 -1.42 1.97 2.85
N GLY A 77 -2.48 1.23 2.51
CA GLY A 77 -3.81 1.74 2.17
C GLY A 77 -4.77 1.87 3.36
N SER A 78 -4.33 1.53 4.58
CA SER A 78 -5.06 1.76 5.83
C SER A 78 -4.15 2.18 6.98
N ASP A 79 -4.71 2.87 7.98
CA ASP A 79 -4.02 3.43 9.15
C ASP A 79 -4.09 2.52 10.39
N LEU A 80 -4.99 1.53 10.41
CA LEU A 80 -5.23 0.67 11.56
C LEU A 80 -4.47 -0.66 11.47
N THR A 81 -3.70 -0.95 12.51
CA THR A 81 -3.12 -2.29 12.74
C THR A 81 -4.07 -3.14 13.57
N TRP A 82 -4.43 -4.34 13.12
CA TRP A 82 -5.37 -5.20 13.83
C TRP A 82 -5.03 -6.69 13.74
N LEU A 83 -5.46 -7.45 14.73
CA LEU A 83 -5.37 -8.91 14.81
C LEU A 83 -6.76 -9.50 15.03
N GLN A 84 -7.02 -10.69 14.48
CA GLN A 84 -8.21 -11.45 14.84
C GLN A 84 -8.16 -11.89 16.32
N CYS A 85 -9.17 -11.51 17.10
CA CYS A 85 -9.28 -11.82 18.52
C CYS A 85 -10.26 -12.97 18.81
N ASP A 86 -10.11 -13.59 19.98
CA ASP A 86 -10.98 -14.65 20.50
C ASP A 86 -12.28 -14.04 21.06
N ALA A 87 -13.10 -13.50 20.17
CA ALA A 87 -14.39 -12.88 20.46
C ALA A 87 -15.51 -13.60 19.67
N PRO A 88 -16.78 -13.49 20.11
CA PRO A 88 -17.91 -14.06 19.38
C PRO A 88 -17.93 -13.54 17.95
N CYS A 89 -17.68 -14.45 17.01
CA CYS A 89 -17.54 -14.12 15.60
C CYS A 89 -18.57 -14.88 14.77
N GLN A 90 -19.23 -14.16 13.86
CA GLN A 90 -20.23 -14.76 12.99
C GLN A 90 -19.61 -15.42 11.74
N SER A 91 -18.49 -14.89 11.23
CA SER A 91 -17.81 -15.40 10.03
C SER A 91 -16.31 -15.11 10.11
N CYS A 92 -15.58 -15.94 10.86
CA CYS A 92 -14.15 -15.79 11.08
C CYS A 92 -13.33 -16.73 10.20
N ASN A 93 -12.20 -16.25 9.71
CA ASN A 93 -11.29 -17.09 8.96
C ASN A 93 -10.56 -18.06 9.90
N LYS A 94 -10.14 -19.20 9.34
CA LYS A 94 -9.18 -20.08 10.00
C LYS A 94 -7.80 -19.46 9.88
N VAL A 95 -7.13 -19.35 11.01
CA VAL A 95 -5.84 -18.67 11.13
C VAL A 95 -4.78 -19.65 11.65
N PRO A 96 -3.50 -19.51 11.25
CA PRO A 96 -2.42 -20.40 11.66
C PRO A 96 -1.94 -20.09 13.07
N HIS A 97 -2.26 -18.91 13.58
CA HIS A 97 -1.92 -18.49 14.94
C HIS A 97 -3.12 -18.62 15.86
N PRO A 98 -2.90 -18.90 17.16
CA PRO A 98 -3.95 -18.77 18.16
C PRO A 98 -4.53 -17.35 18.15
N LEU A 99 -5.87 -17.26 18.19
CA LEU A 99 -6.57 -15.99 18.27
C LEU A 99 -6.02 -15.13 19.42
N TYR A 100 -5.92 -13.83 19.19
CA TYR A 100 -5.47 -12.91 20.23
C TYR A 100 -6.50 -12.87 21.36
N ARG A 101 -6.06 -13.06 22.62
CA ARG A 101 -6.93 -13.04 23.80
C ARG A 101 -6.69 -11.76 24.60
N PRO A 102 -7.55 -10.73 24.46
CA PRO A 102 -7.46 -9.53 25.27
C PRO A 102 -7.57 -9.87 26.76
N THR A 103 -6.73 -9.27 27.60
CA THR A 103 -7.02 -9.19 29.02
C THR A 103 -7.83 -7.92 29.29
N LYS A 104 -8.84 -7.99 30.18
CA LYS A 104 -9.78 -6.88 30.44
C LYS A 104 -9.10 -5.56 30.81
N ASN A 105 -7.91 -5.61 31.40
CA ASN A 105 -7.09 -4.45 31.78
C ASN A 105 -6.33 -3.79 30.61
N LYS A 106 -6.41 -4.34 29.38
CA LYS A 106 -5.77 -3.80 28.18
C LYS A 106 -6.76 -3.15 27.20
N LEU A 107 -8.06 -3.24 27.50
CA LEU A 107 -9.10 -2.60 26.71
C LEU A 107 -8.99 -1.08 26.83
N VAL A 108 -9.17 -0.38 25.72
CA VAL A 108 -9.19 1.08 25.69
C VAL A 108 -10.58 1.57 26.09
N PRO A 109 -10.73 2.35 27.19
CA PRO A 109 -12.02 2.90 27.58
C PRO A 109 -12.51 3.95 26.59
N CYS A 110 -13.82 4.15 26.50
CA CYS A 110 -14.44 5.09 25.55
C CYS A 110 -13.96 6.55 25.75
N ALA A 111 -13.75 6.96 26.99
CA ALA A 111 -13.29 8.30 27.34
C ALA A 111 -11.81 8.55 27.01
N ASN A 112 -11.07 7.54 26.53
CA ASN A 112 -9.66 7.68 26.20
C ASN A 112 -9.47 8.59 24.97
N SER A 113 -8.39 9.36 24.97
CA SER A 113 -8.04 10.24 23.84
C SER A 113 -7.80 9.48 22.54
N ILE A 114 -7.28 8.25 22.62
CA ILE A 114 -7.07 7.37 21.44
C ILE A 114 -8.42 7.00 20.82
N CYS A 115 -9.40 6.60 21.65
CA CYS A 115 -10.76 6.33 21.18
C CYS A 115 -11.42 7.57 20.57
N THR A 116 -11.21 8.73 21.20
CA THR A 116 -11.70 10.00 20.67
C THR A 116 -11.08 10.31 19.30
N ALA A 117 -9.78 10.07 19.14
CA ALA A 117 -9.06 10.26 17.88
C ALA A 117 -9.60 9.34 16.78
N LEU A 118 -9.78 8.04 17.07
CA LEU A 118 -10.40 7.05 16.18
C LEU A 118 -11.78 7.49 15.66
N HIS A 119 -12.59 8.14 16.50
CA HIS A 119 -13.94 8.58 16.15
C HIS A 119 -14.05 10.07 15.75
N SER A 120 -12.94 10.76 15.46
CA SER A 120 -12.91 12.22 15.22
C SER A 120 -13.79 12.71 14.06
N GLY A 121 -14.31 11.82 13.21
CA GLY A 121 -15.27 12.11 12.13
C GLY A 121 -16.67 11.50 12.30
N SER A 122 -16.98 10.89 13.45
CA SER A 122 -18.27 10.22 13.71
C SER A 122 -19.21 11.06 14.57
N SER A 123 -20.53 10.94 14.36
CA SER A 123 -21.54 11.66 15.15
C SER A 123 -21.37 11.47 16.67
N PRO A 124 -21.61 12.51 17.51
CA PRO A 124 -21.35 12.49 18.95
C PRO A 124 -22.03 11.35 19.73
N ASN A 125 -23.19 10.87 19.24
CA ASN A 125 -24.08 9.96 19.98
C ASN A 125 -23.92 8.46 19.63
N LYS A 126 -22.89 8.05 18.88
CA LYS A 126 -22.67 6.64 18.48
C LYS A 126 -21.22 6.15 18.67
N LYS A 127 -20.46 6.75 19.60
CA LYS A 127 -19.02 6.46 19.72
C LYS A 127 -18.70 5.09 20.30
N CYS A 128 -19.43 4.65 21.33
CA CYS A 128 -19.15 3.37 22.00
C CYS A 128 -20.44 2.71 22.47
N THR A 129 -20.48 1.38 22.43
CA THR A 129 -21.61 0.60 22.96
C THR A 129 -21.59 0.59 24.50
N THR A 130 -20.40 0.64 25.10
CA THR A 130 -20.20 0.71 26.55
C THR A 130 -19.11 1.73 26.89
N GLN A 131 -19.09 2.22 28.14
CA GLN A 131 -18.05 3.16 28.59
C GLN A 131 -16.67 2.50 28.78
N GLN A 132 -16.64 1.17 28.91
CA GLN A 132 -15.47 0.40 29.28
C GLN A 132 -14.62 -0.04 28.09
N GLN A 133 -15.15 0.09 26.87
CA GLN A 133 -14.47 -0.32 25.65
C GLN A 133 -14.72 0.66 24.51
N CYS A 134 -13.74 0.78 23.62
CA CYS A 134 -13.85 1.51 22.37
C CYS A 134 -14.03 0.52 21.23
N ASP A 135 -15.15 0.62 20.51
CA ASP A 135 -15.46 -0.24 19.37
C ASP A 135 -15.14 0.49 18.08
N TYR A 136 -14.45 -0.14 17.13
CA TYR A 136 -14.21 0.42 15.81
C TYR A 136 -14.68 -0.53 14.71
N GLN A 137 -15.01 0.06 13.56
CA GLN A 137 -15.35 -0.69 12.36
C GLN A 137 -14.42 -0.27 11.23
N ILE A 138 -13.73 -1.23 10.65
CA ILE A 138 -12.95 -1.05 9.42
C ILE A 138 -13.73 -1.66 8.25
N LYS A 139 -13.71 -0.96 7.11
CA LYS A 139 -14.29 -1.41 5.84
C LYS A 139 -13.26 -1.22 4.75
N TYR A 140 -12.92 -2.32 4.09
CA TYR A 140 -11.98 -2.34 2.98
C TYR A 140 -12.71 -2.15 1.64
N THR A 141 -11.95 -1.81 0.60
CA THR A 141 -12.46 -1.56 -0.76
C THR A 141 -13.02 -2.81 -1.44
N ASP A 142 -12.56 -3.99 -1.02
CA ASP A 142 -13.08 -5.31 -1.39
C ASP A 142 -14.40 -5.67 -0.68
N LYS A 143 -14.92 -4.75 0.14
CA LYS A 143 -16.13 -4.87 0.99
C LYS A 143 -15.94 -5.79 2.20
N ALA A 144 -14.74 -6.27 2.48
CA ALA A 144 -14.45 -6.89 3.76
C ALA A 144 -14.68 -5.85 4.87
N SER A 145 -15.28 -6.28 5.97
CA SER A 145 -15.52 -5.40 7.11
C SER A 145 -15.31 -6.15 8.41
N SER A 146 -14.62 -5.51 9.34
CA SER A 146 -14.37 -6.06 10.67
C SER A 146 -14.88 -5.09 11.72
N LEU A 147 -15.66 -5.59 12.69
CA LEU A 147 -15.95 -4.91 13.94
C LEU A 147 -14.93 -5.39 14.97
N ALA A 148 -14.30 -4.46 15.70
CA ALA A 148 -13.24 -4.79 16.62
C ALA A 148 -13.23 -3.84 17.82
N VAL A 149 -12.44 -4.21 18.84
CA VAL A 149 -12.28 -3.46 20.10
C VAL A 149 -10.83 -3.00 20.18
N ASP A 150 -10.63 -1.74 20.56
CA ASP A 150 -9.29 -1.15 20.67
C ASP A 150 -8.56 -1.62 21.95
N MET A 151 -7.26 -1.88 21.81
CA MET A 151 -6.43 -2.51 22.83
C MET A 151 -5.00 -1.96 22.86
N THR A 152 -4.44 -1.84 24.06
CA THR A 152 -3.03 -1.47 24.24
C THR A 152 -2.15 -2.67 24.59
N ASN A 153 -1.19 -3.03 23.74
CA ASN A 153 -0.31 -4.18 23.96
C ASN A 153 1.18 -3.86 23.79
N LYS A 154 2.03 -4.74 24.34
CA LYS A 154 3.48 -4.71 24.12
C LYS A 154 3.81 -5.44 22.82
N TRP A 155 4.75 -4.88 22.07
CA TRP A 155 5.30 -5.45 20.84
C TRP A 155 6.67 -6.08 21.18
N GLY A 156 6.82 -7.37 20.91
CA GLY A 156 7.99 -8.19 21.22
C GLY A 156 8.90 -8.44 20.00
N LYS A 157 9.94 -9.26 20.21
CA LYS A 157 10.99 -9.56 19.20
C LYS A 157 10.48 -10.35 17.98
N MET A 158 11.26 -10.47 16.91
CA MET A 158 10.83 -11.06 15.63
C MET A 158 11.07 -12.58 15.57
N VAL A 159 10.25 -13.31 14.79
CA VAL A 159 10.37 -14.76 14.50
C VAL A 159 10.01 -14.97 13.03
N GLN A 160 10.48 -16.01 12.33
CA GLN A 160 10.11 -16.26 10.93
C GLN A 160 9.35 -17.59 10.81
N HIS A 161 8.12 -17.57 10.29
CA HIS A 161 7.34 -18.76 9.93
C HIS A 161 6.40 -18.46 8.74
N GLN A 162 5.92 -19.51 8.05
CA GLN A 162 5.04 -19.43 6.87
C GLN A 162 3.64 -19.97 7.21
N GLN A 163 2.57 -19.20 6.95
CA GLN A 163 1.18 -19.64 6.67
C GLN A 163 0.20 -18.43 6.56
N GLN A 164 -1.06 -18.71 6.18
CA GLN A 164 -2.14 -17.79 5.74
C GLN A 164 -2.71 -16.86 6.82
N GLN A 165 -3.27 -15.68 6.53
CA GLN A 165 -3.31 -14.56 7.53
C GLN A 165 -4.65 -13.82 7.62
N THR A 166 -4.83 -13.08 8.73
CA THR A 166 -5.99 -12.20 9.04
C THR A 166 -5.59 -11.09 10.00
N ALA A 167 -4.40 -10.56 9.80
CA ALA A 167 -3.92 -9.45 10.58
C ALA A 167 -3.28 -8.47 9.62
N CYS A 168 -3.56 -7.19 9.81
CA CYS A 168 -3.02 -6.14 8.97
C CYS A 168 -2.16 -5.23 9.83
N LEU A 169 -1.02 -4.83 9.28
CA LEU A 169 -0.18 -3.74 9.74
C LEU A 169 -0.52 -2.51 8.89
N GLY A 170 -1.49 -1.73 9.34
CA GLY A 170 -1.84 -0.45 8.74
C GLY A 170 -0.69 0.55 8.92
N LEU A 171 -0.20 1.10 7.82
CA LEU A 171 0.90 2.06 7.76
C LEU A 171 0.49 3.42 7.17
N GLY A 172 -0.79 3.58 6.80
CA GLY A 172 -1.41 4.77 6.22
C GLY A 172 -1.06 6.07 6.95
N GLY A 173 -0.87 7.15 6.18
CA GLY A 173 -0.67 8.50 6.74
C GLY A 173 -1.99 9.14 7.18
N ASP A 174 -1.95 10.42 7.59
CA ASP A 174 -3.09 11.21 8.11
C ASP A 174 -4.35 11.27 7.22
N ARG A 175 -4.27 10.77 5.98
CA ARG A 175 -5.38 10.67 5.01
C ARG A 175 -5.86 9.24 4.77
N ASN A 176 -5.43 8.29 5.60
CA ASN A 176 -5.69 6.84 5.54
C ASN A 176 -5.02 6.10 4.37
N TYR A 177 -4.40 6.79 3.41
CA TYR A 177 -3.69 6.17 2.28
C TYR A 177 -2.55 7.06 1.79
N TYR A 178 -1.60 6.51 1.02
CA TYR A 178 -0.48 7.26 0.41
C TYR A 178 -0.73 7.64 -1.06
N SER A 179 -0.62 8.92 -1.39
CA SER A 179 -0.79 9.41 -2.76
C SER A 179 0.20 10.52 -3.15
N PRO A 180 0.97 10.34 -4.25
CA PRO A 180 1.73 11.41 -4.89
C PRO A 180 0.87 12.41 -5.68
N GLY A 181 -0.46 12.21 -5.75
CA GLY A 181 -1.41 13.05 -6.46
C GLY A 181 -1.74 12.54 -7.87
N SER A 182 -2.25 13.42 -8.71
CA SER A 182 -2.69 13.06 -10.06
C SER A 182 -1.55 12.78 -11.04
N ALA A 183 -1.71 11.74 -11.86
CA ALA A 183 -0.81 11.37 -12.94
C ALA A 183 -1.52 11.11 -14.26
N THR A 184 -0.79 11.32 -15.35
CA THR A 184 -1.18 10.87 -16.69
C THR A 184 -0.54 9.52 -16.97
N LEU A 185 -1.36 8.56 -17.39
CA LEU A 185 -0.91 7.22 -17.79
C LEU A 185 -0.47 7.19 -19.26
N TYR A 186 0.68 6.61 -19.52
CA TYR A 186 1.26 6.38 -20.84
C TYR A 186 1.50 4.90 -21.09
N PHE A 187 1.42 4.49 -22.35
CA PHE A 187 1.84 3.19 -22.84
C PHE A 187 2.72 3.37 -24.07
N ASP A 188 3.94 2.84 -24.04
CA ASP A 188 4.94 3.03 -25.10
C ASP A 188 5.09 4.52 -25.51
N ARG A 189 5.18 5.40 -24.49
CA ARG A 189 5.27 6.87 -24.61
C ARG A 189 4.06 7.57 -25.25
N ARG A 190 2.93 6.87 -25.44
CA ARG A 190 1.66 7.46 -25.88
C ARG A 190 0.72 7.62 -24.70
N SER A 191 0.14 8.81 -24.53
CA SER A 191 -0.84 9.03 -23.47
C SER A 191 -2.07 8.15 -23.68
N LEU A 192 -2.46 7.41 -22.66
CA LEU A 192 -3.69 6.62 -22.62
C LEU A 192 -4.84 7.36 -21.93
N SER A 193 -4.52 8.34 -21.09
CA SER A 193 -5.51 9.08 -20.31
C SER A 193 -5.76 10.45 -20.90
N THR A 194 -7.03 10.81 -21.04
CA THR A 194 -7.44 12.15 -21.50
C THR A 194 -7.34 13.19 -20.38
N LYS A 195 -7.35 12.75 -19.12
CA LYS A 195 -7.18 13.59 -17.94
C LYS A 195 -6.28 12.88 -16.92
N PRO A 196 -5.47 13.63 -16.15
CA PRO A 196 -4.76 13.08 -15.00
C PRO A 196 -5.75 12.44 -14.00
N MET A 197 -5.33 11.35 -13.37
CA MET A 197 -6.11 10.64 -12.35
C MET A 197 -5.32 10.53 -11.06
N GLU A 198 -6.01 10.53 -9.93
CA GLU A 198 -5.38 10.25 -8.63
C GLU A 198 -4.82 8.82 -8.61
N VAL A 199 -3.62 8.67 -8.06
CA VAL A 199 -2.92 7.38 -7.93
C VAL A 199 -2.55 7.15 -6.48
N VAL A 200 -2.89 5.99 -5.93
CA VAL A 200 -2.67 5.60 -4.54
C VAL A 200 -1.70 4.42 -4.48
N PHE A 201 -0.75 4.43 -3.56
CA PHE A 201 0.19 3.33 -3.33
C PHE A 201 -0.28 2.49 -2.15
N ASP A 202 -0.56 1.22 -2.42
CA ASP A 202 -1.20 0.33 -1.46
C ASP A 202 -0.58 -1.07 -1.50
N SER A 203 0.23 -1.40 -0.49
CA SER A 203 0.78 -2.75 -0.28
C SER A 203 -0.25 -3.75 0.25
N GLY A 204 -1.40 -3.28 0.72
CA GLY A 204 -2.55 -4.14 1.05
C GLY A 204 -3.29 -4.66 -0.19
N SER A 205 -2.92 -4.18 -1.39
CA SER A 205 -3.47 -4.63 -2.67
C SER A 205 -2.47 -5.48 -3.45
N THR A 206 -2.74 -6.78 -3.59
CA THR A 206 -1.91 -7.72 -4.37
C THR A 206 -1.66 -7.25 -5.81
N TYR A 207 -2.74 -6.82 -6.46
CA TYR A 207 -2.76 -6.42 -7.86
C TYR A 207 -2.91 -4.90 -7.97
N THR A 208 -2.56 -4.38 -9.14
CA THR A 208 -2.81 -2.97 -9.47
C THR A 208 -4.23 -2.83 -9.98
N TYR A 209 -4.96 -1.80 -9.54
CA TYR A 209 -6.33 -1.56 -9.98
C TYR A 209 -6.43 -0.21 -10.67
N PHE A 210 -6.91 -0.20 -11.90
CA PHE A 210 -7.17 1.04 -12.61
C PHE A 210 -8.65 1.38 -12.55
N SER A 211 -8.96 2.66 -12.39
CA SER A 211 -10.32 3.15 -12.60
C SER A 211 -10.78 2.84 -14.03
N ALA A 212 -12.10 2.84 -14.26
CA ALA A 212 -12.72 2.25 -15.45
C ALA A 212 -12.09 2.72 -16.78
N GLN A 213 -11.95 4.02 -17.00
CA GLN A 213 -11.43 4.55 -18.26
C GLN A 213 -9.95 4.20 -18.51
N PRO A 214 -9.02 4.45 -17.56
CA PRO A 214 -7.62 4.02 -17.68
C PRO A 214 -7.44 2.52 -17.89
N TYR A 215 -8.26 1.71 -17.21
CA TYR A 215 -8.24 0.26 -17.40
C TYR A 215 -8.56 -0.12 -18.84
N GLN A 216 -9.70 0.35 -19.38
CA GLN A 216 -10.11 0.02 -20.76
C GLN A 216 -9.09 0.52 -21.80
N ALA A 217 -8.54 1.72 -21.61
CA ALA A 217 -7.49 2.25 -22.48
C ALA A 217 -6.22 1.37 -22.46
N THR A 218 -5.83 0.89 -21.28
CA THR A 218 -4.68 -0.01 -21.08
C THR A 218 -4.90 -1.35 -21.78
N ILE A 219 -6.07 -1.97 -21.60
CA ILE A 219 -6.39 -3.24 -22.26
C ILE A 219 -6.36 -3.10 -23.78
N SER A 220 -6.97 -2.04 -24.31
CA SER A 220 -6.99 -1.76 -25.75
C SER A 220 -5.58 -1.59 -26.31
N ALA A 221 -4.75 -0.78 -25.64
CA ALA A 221 -3.38 -0.52 -26.06
C ALA A 221 -2.49 -1.76 -26.01
N ILE A 222 -2.57 -2.55 -24.93
CA ILE A 222 -1.83 -3.82 -24.81
C ILE A 222 -2.25 -4.74 -25.95
N LYS A 223 -3.54 -5.06 -26.09
CA LYS A 223 -4.04 -5.98 -27.13
C LYS A 223 -3.65 -5.54 -28.54
N GLY A 224 -3.69 -4.24 -28.83
CA GLY A 224 -3.31 -3.70 -30.13
C GLY A 224 -1.81 -3.80 -30.44
N SER A 225 -0.96 -3.96 -29.42
CA SER A 225 0.50 -4.03 -29.57
C SER A 225 1.06 -5.47 -29.58
N LEU A 226 0.28 -6.45 -29.13
CA LEU A 226 0.76 -7.82 -28.97
C LEU A 226 1.05 -8.51 -30.31
N SER A 227 2.07 -9.37 -30.30
CA SER A 227 2.37 -10.28 -31.39
C SER A 227 1.19 -11.22 -31.69
N LYS A 228 0.96 -11.50 -32.98
CA LYS A 228 -0.05 -12.48 -33.44
C LYS A 228 0.21 -13.91 -32.93
N SER A 229 1.42 -14.19 -32.44
CA SER A 229 1.79 -15.47 -31.85
C SER A 229 1.15 -15.71 -30.48
N LEU A 230 0.75 -14.65 -29.77
CA LEU A 230 0.07 -14.72 -28.48
C LEU A 230 -1.43 -14.85 -28.68
N LYS A 231 -2.02 -15.89 -28.11
CA LYS A 231 -3.48 -16.13 -28.18
C LYS A 231 -4.09 -15.90 -26.81
N GLN A 232 -5.14 -15.08 -26.75
CA GLN A 232 -5.91 -14.90 -25.52
C GLN A 232 -6.47 -16.26 -25.06
N VAL A 233 -6.39 -16.55 -23.77
CA VAL A 233 -6.81 -17.83 -23.17
C VAL A 233 -7.51 -17.56 -21.84
N SER A 234 -8.44 -18.43 -21.46
CA SER A 234 -9.02 -18.42 -20.13
C SER A 234 -8.08 -19.13 -19.15
N ASP A 235 -7.84 -18.53 -17.99
CA ASP A 235 -7.07 -19.11 -16.89
C ASP A 235 -7.82 -18.82 -15.58
N PRO A 236 -7.95 -19.79 -14.65
CA PRO A 236 -8.62 -19.55 -13.37
C PRO A 236 -7.87 -18.58 -12.46
N SER A 237 -6.60 -18.29 -12.73
CA SER A 237 -5.78 -17.42 -11.88
C SER A 237 -6.14 -15.94 -12.04
N LEU A 238 -6.35 -15.48 -13.28
CA LEU A 238 -6.55 -14.06 -13.60
C LEU A 238 -7.45 -13.90 -14.83
N PRO A 239 -8.21 -12.79 -14.93
CA PRO A 239 -9.28 -12.65 -15.92
C PRO A 239 -8.78 -12.44 -17.36
N LEU A 240 -7.57 -11.92 -17.55
CA LEU A 240 -7.01 -11.64 -18.87
C LEU A 240 -5.61 -12.24 -19.01
N CYS A 241 -5.53 -13.28 -19.85
CA CYS A 241 -4.32 -14.04 -20.05
C CYS A 241 -4.09 -14.38 -21.53
N TRP A 242 -2.84 -14.70 -21.84
CA TRP A 242 -2.38 -15.15 -23.15
C TRP A 242 -1.47 -16.35 -23.03
N LYS A 243 -1.51 -17.21 -24.06
CA LYS A 243 -0.58 -18.32 -24.24
C LYS A 243 0.25 -18.14 -25.50
N GLY A 244 1.51 -18.54 -25.44
CA GLY A 244 2.38 -18.66 -26.59
C GLY A 244 2.29 -20.03 -27.25
N GLN A 245 3.23 -20.30 -28.17
CA GLN A 245 3.41 -21.63 -28.77
C GLN A 245 3.92 -22.66 -27.75
N LYS A 246 4.69 -22.20 -26.76
CA LYS A 246 5.20 -22.99 -25.65
C LYS A 246 4.76 -22.34 -24.34
N ALA A 247 4.65 -23.16 -23.29
CA ALA A 247 4.42 -22.68 -21.93
C ALA A 247 5.54 -21.73 -21.50
N PHE A 248 5.17 -20.57 -20.96
CA PHE A 248 6.14 -19.64 -20.37
C PHE A 248 6.59 -20.17 -19.00
N LYS A 249 7.86 -19.99 -18.68
CA LYS A 249 8.44 -20.31 -17.37
C LYS A 249 8.61 -19.05 -16.52
N SER A 250 8.81 -17.91 -17.15
CA SER A 250 8.95 -16.62 -16.47
C SER A 250 8.51 -15.47 -17.37
N VAL A 251 8.30 -14.29 -16.80
CA VAL A 251 8.00 -13.07 -17.57
C VAL A 251 9.11 -12.76 -18.57
N SER A 252 10.37 -13.15 -18.30
CA SER A 252 11.48 -12.95 -19.24
C SER A 252 11.30 -13.65 -20.58
N ASP A 253 10.51 -14.72 -20.64
CA ASP A 253 10.24 -15.46 -21.89
C ASP A 253 9.33 -14.68 -22.85
N VAL A 254 8.56 -13.71 -22.34
CA VAL A 254 7.50 -13.02 -23.09
C VAL A 254 7.57 -11.50 -23.01
N LYS A 255 8.36 -10.93 -22.10
CA LYS A 255 8.40 -9.47 -21.88
C LYS A 255 8.72 -8.64 -23.12
N LYS A 256 9.38 -9.21 -24.14
CA LYS A 256 9.69 -8.50 -25.39
C LYS A 256 8.44 -8.19 -26.23
N ASP A 257 7.38 -8.98 -26.06
CA ASP A 257 6.09 -8.77 -26.74
C ASP A 257 5.22 -7.71 -26.04
N PHE A 258 5.61 -7.25 -24.85
CA PHE A 258 4.86 -6.33 -24.01
C PHE A 258 5.64 -5.02 -23.81
N LYS A 259 4.96 -3.87 -23.80
CA LYS A 259 5.59 -2.54 -23.66
C LYS A 259 5.46 -1.98 -22.25
N SER A 260 6.39 -1.14 -21.82
CA SER A 260 6.27 -0.46 -20.52
C SER A 260 5.08 0.50 -20.48
N LEU A 261 4.43 0.55 -19.31
CA LEU A 261 3.52 1.61 -18.90
C LEU A 261 4.31 2.67 -18.12
N GLN A 262 3.79 3.90 -18.06
CA GLN A 262 4.41 4.96 -17.27
C GLN A 262 3.33 5.86 -16.65
N PHE A 263 3.48 6.19 -15.38
CA PHE A 263 2.79 7.33 -14.78
C PHE A 263 3.72 8.54 -14.77
N ILE A 264 3.22 9.67 -15.25
CA ILE A 264 3.91 10.95 -15.15
C ILE A 264 3.12 11.85 -14.19
N PHE A 265 3.75 12.18 -13.07
CA PHE A 265 3.24 13.04 -12.00
C PHE A 265 3.80 14.45 -12.16
N GLY A 266 2.89 15.45 -12.15
CA GLY A 266 3.28 16.85 -12.27
C GLY A 266 4.16 17.11 -13.50
N LYS A 267 5.31 17.78 -13.31
CA LYS A 267 6.21 18.14 -14.42
C LYS A 267 7.26 17.07 -14.73
N ASN A 268 7.82 16.39 -13.73
CA ASN A 268 9.07 15.61 -13.92
C ASN A 268 9.11 14.22 -13.22
N ALA A 269 8.16 13.88 -12.34
CA ALA A 269 8.24 12.63 -11.61
C ALA A 269 7.64 11.50 -12.46
N VAL A 270 8.47 10.54 -12.86
CA VAL A 270 8.08 9.43 -13.73
C VAL A 270 8.19 8.12 -12.96
N MET A 271 7.13 7.32 -13.01
CA MET A 271 7.13 5.94 -12.56
C MET A 271 7.02 5.04 -13.79
N GLU A 272 8.11 4.35 -14.12
CA GLU A 272 8.09 3.33 -15.17
C GLU A 272 7.62 1.99 -14.60
N ILE A 273 6.68 1.37 -15.31
CA ILE A 273 6.10 0.07 -14.99
C ILE A 273 6.42 -0.88 -16.17
N PRO A 274 7.55 -1.60 -16.13
CA PRO A 274 7.92 -2.57 -17.15
C PRO A 274 7.05 -3.83 -17.05
N PRO A 275 7.11 -4.74 -18.04
CA PRO A 275 6.33 -5.98 -18.07
C PRO A 275 6.43 -6.83 -16.80
N GLU A 276 7.60 -6.89 -16.17
CA GLU A 276 7.82 -7.61 -14.91
C GLU A 276 6.96 -7.09 -13.75
N ASN A 277 6.48 -5.84 -13.84
CA ASN A 277 5.68 -5.17 -12.82
C ASN A 277 4.18 -5.16 -13.10
N TYR A 278 3.73 -5.85 -14.16
CA TYR A 278 2.29 -6.00 -14.42
C TYR A 278 1.91 -7.36 -15.01
N LEU A 279 2.87 -8.24 -15.31
CA LEU A 279 2.63 -9.58 -15.84
C LEU A 279 2.93 -10.66 -14.81
N ILE A 280 2.09 -11.69 -14.80
CA ILE A 280 2.28 -12.90 -14.01
C ILE A 280 2.31 -14.09 -14.94
N VAL A 281 3.28 -14.99 -14.77
CA VAL A 281 3.24 -16.30 -15.43
C VAL A 281 2.60 -17.30 -14.47
N THR A 282 1.48 -17.88 -14.88
CA THR A 282 0.72 -18.83 -14.06
C THR A 282 1.36 -20.21 -14.08
N LYS A 283 0.94 -21.07 -13.14
CA LYS A 283 1.31 -22.49 -13.10
C LYS A 283 0.93 -23.28 -14.38
N ASN A 284 0.01 -22.75 -15.19
CA ASN A 284 -0.37 -23.33 -16.47
C ASN A 284 0.56 -22.89 -17.63
N GLY A 285 1.56 -22.05 -17.35
CA GLY A 285 2.46 -21.49 -18.35
C GLY A 285 1.83 -20.40 -19.23
N ASN A 286 0.73 -19.81 -18.76
CA ASN A 286 0.08 -18.65 -19.40
C ASN A 286 0.64 -17.36 -18.79
N VAL A 287 0.72 -16.29 -19.57
CA VAL A 287 1.01 -14.95 -19.04
C VAL A 287 -0.29 -14.18 -18.84
N CYS A 288 -0.48 -13.59 -17.67
CA CYS A 288 -1.69 -12.89 -17.28
C CYS A 288 -1.39 -11.46 -16.86
N LEU A 289 -2.37 -10.58 -17.07
CA LEU A 289 -2.31 -9.20 -16.65
C LEU A 289 -2.69 -9.08 -15.16
N GLY A 290 -1.78 -8.57 -14.34
CA GLY A 290 -2.02 -8.24 -12.93
C GLY A 290 -2.44 -6.79 -12.70
N ILE A 291 -2.95 -6.14 -13.74
CA ILE A 291 -3.73 -4.89 -13.65
C ILE A 291 -5.20 -5.29 -13.82
N LEU A 292 -6.03 -4.96 -12.84
CA LEU A 292 -7.43 -5.33 -12.75
C LEU A 292 -8.36 -4.12 -12.85
N ASP A 293 -9.64 -4.41 -13.13
CA ASP A 293 -10.69 -3.40 -13.25
C ASP A 293 -11.16 -2.92 -11.87
N GLY A 294 -10.88 -1.67 -11.53
CA GLY A 294 -11.32 -1.03 -10.28
C GLY A 294 -12.79 -0.61 -10.27
N SER A 295 -13.53 -0.73 -11.37
CA SER A 295 -14.93 -0.29 -11.46
C SER A 295 -15.88 -1.09 -10.57
N ALA A 296 -15.59 -2.38 -10.33
CA ALA A 296 -16.38 -3.22 -9.42
C ALA A 296 -16.37 -2.70 -7.97
N ALA A 297 -15.26 -2.08 -7.57
CA ALA A 297 -15.09 -1.39 -6.29
C ALA A 297 -15.47 0.10 -6.36
N LYS A 298 -15.98 0.58 -7.51
CA LYS A 298 -16.36 1.98 -7.78
C LYS A 298 -15.23 2.98 -7.47
N LEU A 299 -13.98 2.59 -7.74
CA LEU A 299 -12.83 3.44 -7.49
C LEU A 299 -12.85 4.66 -8.41
N SER A 300 -12.69 5.84 -7.82
CA SER A 300 -12.48 7.12 -8.53
C SER A 300 -11.00 7.41 -8.80
N PHE A 301 -10.11 6.57 -8.28
CA PHE A 301 -8.65 6.64 -8.38
C PHE A 301 -8.09 5.29 -8.84
N SER A 302 -6.80 5.27 -9.17
CA SER A 302 -6.08 4.04 -9.48
C SER A 302 -5.18 3.64 -8.31
N ILE A 303 -5.05 2.34 -8.05
CA ILE A 303 -4.24 1.76 -6.99
C ILE A 303 -3.02 1.09 -7.61
N ILE A 304 -1.83 1.47 -7.13
CA ILE A 304 -0.55 0.80 -7.35
C ILE A 304 -0.39 -0.25 -6.27
N GLY A 305 -0.58 -1.50 -6.66
CA GLY A 305 -0.46 -2.65 -5.77
C GLY A 305 0.92 -3.29 -5.80
N ASP A 306 1.07 -4.35 -5.03
CA ASP A 306 2.31 -5.11 -4.84
C ASP A 306 3.00 -5.49 -6.14
N ILE A 307 2.25 -5.99 -7.14
CA ILE A 307 2.79 -6.33 -8.46
C ILE A 307 3.58 -5.19 -9.11
N THR A 308 3.08 -3.96 -9.01
CA THR A 308 3.73 -2.79 -9.60
C THR A 308 4.93 -2.32 -8.76
N MET A 309 4.89 -2.57 -7.45
CA MET A 309 5.94 -2.19 -6.50
C MET A 309 7.11 -3.19 -6.42
N GLN A 310 7.01 -4.36 -7.07
CA GLN A 310 8.12 -5.33 -7.11
C GLN A 310 9.40 -4.71 -7.70
N ASP A 311 10.56 -5.02 -7.10
CA ASP A 311 11.86 -4.42 -7.48
C ASP A 311 11.87 -2.88 -7.51
N GLN A 312 11.05 -2.27 -6.65
CA GLN A 312 11.09 -0.85 -6.34
C GLN A 312 11.33 -0.65 -4.85
N MET A 313 12.21 0.28 -4.51
CA MET A 313 12.24 0.84 -3.18
C MET A 313 11.30 2.03 -3.14
N VAL A 314 10.21 1.89 -2.39
CA VAL A 314 9.23 2.94 -2.15
C VAL A 314 9.52 3.56 -0.78
N ILE A 315 9.58 4.89 -0.73
CA ILE A 315 9.90 5.68 0.46
C ILE A 315 8.70 6.54 0.79
N TYR A 316 8.13 6.31 1.97
CA TYR A 316 7.04 7.08 2.54
C TYR A 316 7.62 8.09 3.55
N ASP A 317 7.91 9.31 3.11
CA ASP A 317 8.48 10.38 3.95
C ASP A 317 7.34 11.21 4.55
N ASN A 318 6.93 10.86 5.77
CA ASN A 318 5.86 11.54 6.48
C ASN A 318 6.25 12.95 6.95
N GLU A 319 7.54 13.20 7.23
CA GLU A 319 8.01 14.51 7.70
C GLU A 319 7.93 15.56 6.59
N LYS A 320 8.39 15.20 5.39
CA LYS A 320 8.36 16.09 4.22
C LYS A 320 7.06 16.02 3.45
N ALA A 321 6.22 15.07 3.83
CA ALA A 321 5.05 14.73 3.08
C ALA A 321 5.46 14.45 1.61
N GLN A 322 6.21 13.37 1.38
CA GLN A 322 6.65 12.94 0.06
C GLN A 322 6.56 11.42 -0.10
N LEU A 323 6.27 11.00 -1.33
CA LEU A 323 6.44 9.63 -1.78
C LEU A 323 7.58 9.59 -2.78
N GLY A 324 8.59 8.76 -2.50
CA GLY A 324 9.73 8.51 -3.37
C GLY A 324 9.74 7.08 -3.90
N TRP A 325 10.26 6.88 -5.10
CA TRP A 325 10.51 5.54 -5.64
C TRP A 325 11.76 5.50 -6.50
N ILE A 326 12.43 4.36 -6.47
CA ILE A 326 13.53 4.04 -7.37
C ILE A 326 13.53 2.55 -7.67
N ARG A 327 13.89 2.18 -8.91
CA ARG A 327 14.11 0.77 -9.27
C ARG A 327 15.36 0.25 -8.58
N GLY A 328 15.27 -0.96 -8.04
CA GLY A 328 16.39 -1.63 -7.38
C GLY A 328 16.02 -3.07 -7.03
N SER A 329 17.00 -3.98 -7.07
CA SER A 329 16.72 -5.35 -6.67
C SER A 329 16.48 -5.43 -5.17
N CYS A 330 15.25 -5.78 -4.77
CA CYS A 330 14.83 -5.90 -3.37
C CYS A 330 15.38 -7.17 -2.69
N SER A 331 16.14 -8.00 -3.42
CA SER A 331 16.79 -9.22 -2.90
C SER A 331 18.11 -8.95 -2.14
N ARG A 332 18.61 -7.71 -2.17
CA ARG A 332 19.84 -7.31 -1.48
C ARG A 332 19.53 -6.95 -0.02
N SER A 333 20.53 -7.10 0.85
CA SER A 333 20.36 -6.75 2.27
C SER A 333 19.96 -5.27 2.44
N PRO A 334 19.14 -4.92 3.44
CA PRO A 334 18.72 -3.53 3.70
C PRO A 334 19.89 -2.55 3.79
N LYS A 335 21.02 -2.98 4.35
CA LYS A 335 22.27 -2.20 4.43
C LYS A 335 22.90 -1.91 3.06
N SER A 336 22.87 -2.89 2.15
CA SER A 336 23.36 -2.71 0.77
C SER A 336 22.42 -1.85 -0.07
N ILE A 337 21.13 -1.86 0.24
CA ILE A 337 20.14 -1.03 -0.44
C ILE A 337 20.30 0.42 0.02
N MET A 338 20.29 0.70 1.33
CA MET A 338 20.44 2.05 1.88
C MET A 338 21.75 2.74 1.49
N SER A 339 22.87 2.01 1.39
CA SER A 339 24.16 2.57 0.94
C SER A 339 24.19 2.98 -0.54
N SER A 340 23.16 2.60 -1.32
CA SER A 340 23.02 2.94 -2.74
C SER A 340 22.17 4.19 -2.97
N PHE A 341 21.62 4.80 -1.91
CA PHE A 341 20.86 6.03 -1.96
C PHE A 341 21.78 7.24 -1.70
N PRO A 342 21.75 8.26 -2.57
CA PRO A 342 22.45 9.52 -2.32
C PRO A 342 21.84 10.34 -1.18
#